data_AF-A0A6A4Y4N7-F1
#
_entry.id   AF-A0A6A4Y4N7-F1
#
_cell.length_a   1.000
_cell.length_b   1.000
_cell.length_c   1.000
_cell.angle_alpha   90.00
_cell.angle_beta   90.00
_cell.angle_gamma   90.00
#
_symmetry.space_group_name_H-M   'P 1'
#
loop_
_entity.id
_entity.type
_entity.pdbx_description
1 polymer ?
#
loop_
_entity_poly.entity_id
_entity_poly.type
_entity_poly.pdbx_seq_one_letter_code
_entity_poly.pdbx_strand_id
1 'polypeptide(L)'
;MLTLVCVVVGEGRPFSVKIEADEIVDDLKKKIKEKNMYQFPAKELELYHTLKGYTEVDEDVLRELKQQGSNDLTVKYVNDIAWMKATKLLKRYLDANPPVEEQIHVLVVIPREIPPTGKRSIEELGEILDERLNKFFKDRDEKRSVYSLSEMNSEKKRRILQKMGLDVNVLELEEPCNTSIPGYPWIVEFPESQDVQRVQYMAYLEAHLMTQLNANKVVFSLLDIANDKTVLDTMDPRLPFRLNGTADVLLVKSKGKNLTTIAGLCIVIELKKKVEKNHINQAIGQLMCASIKAPLGCYPMSLLTDLNDVWHFCYFSDKSVLTQVTF
;
A
#
# COMPACT_ATOMS: atom_id res chain seq x y z
N MET A 1 15.97 29.63 -14.96
CA MET A 1 14.56 29.88 -15.29
C MET A 1 13.89 28.62 -15.82
N LEU A 2 12.89 28.13 -15.10
CA LEU A 2 12.02 27.01 -15.45
C LEU A 2 10.68 27.51 -15.99
N THR A 3 10.04 26.73 -16.86
CA THR A 3 8.66 26.96 -17.30
C THR A 3 7.80 25.82 -16.78
N LEU A 4 6.86 26.12 -15.89
CA LEU A 4 5.91 25.14 -15.34
C LEU A 4 4.57 25.30 -16.04
N VAL A 5 4.00 24.21 -16.53
CA VAL A 5 2.61 24.17 -17.00
C VAL A 5 1.71 23.85 -15.81
N CYS A 6 0.84 24.80 -15.49
CA CYS A 6 -0.12 24.72 -14.40
C CYS A 6 -1.54 24.51 -14.96
N VAL A 7 -2.40 23.79 -14.24
CA VAL A 7 -3.83 23.67 -14.57
C VAL A 7 -4.67 23.94 -13.34
N VAL A 8 -5.68 24.82 -13.46
CA VAL A 8 -6.67 25.03 -12.41
C VAL A 8 -7.73 23.94 -12.47
N VAL A 9 -8.00 23.34 -11.33
CA VAL A 9 -8.99 22.28 -11.22
C VAL A 9 -10.40 22.86 -11.24
N GLY A 10 -11.28 22.25 -12.02
CA GLY A 10 -12.61 22.73 -12.34
C GLY A 10 -12.63 23.62 -13.59
N GLU A 11 -11.48 24.20 -13.99
CA GLU A 11 -11.36 24.98 -15.22
C GLU A 11 -10.73 24.17 -16.36
N GLY A 12 -9.78 23.28 -16.04
CA GLY A 12 -9.09 22.40 -16.98
C GLY A 12 -8.49 23.15 -18.18
N ARG A 13 -8.00 24.38 -17.97
CA ARG A 13 -7.25 25.16 -18.96
C ARG A 13 -5.80 25.29 -18.49
N PRO A 14 -4.81 24.75 -19.23
CA PRO A 14 -3.41 24.88 -18.88
C PRO A 14 -2.88 26.29 -19.14
N PHE A 15 -1.96 26.72 -18.30
CA PHE A 15 -1.22 27.97 -18.46
C PHE A 15 0.21 27.83 -17.93
N SER A 16 1.16 28.51 -18.56
CA SER A 16 2.58 28.40 -18.18
C SER A 16 3.02 29.50 -17.22
N VAL A 17 3.83 29.18 -16.22
CA VAL A 17 4.46 30.14 -15.28
C VAL A 17 5.98 30.02 -15.39
N LYS A 18 6.67 31.17 -15.52
CA LYS A 18 8.14 31.23 -15.50
C LYS A 18 8.63 31.49 -14.07
N ILE A 19 9.54 30.66 -13.59
CA ILE A 19 10.00 30.70 -12.20
C ILE A 19 11.44 30.20 -12.07
N GLU A 20 12.21 30.69 -11.10
CA GLU A 20 13.54 30.16 -10.83
C GLU A 20 13.46 28.90 -9.95
N ALA A 21 14.37 27.96 -10.15
CA ALA A 21 14.33 26.65 -9.48
C ALA A 21 14.60 26.73 -7.96
N ASP A 22 15.32 27.78 -7.56
CA ASP A 22 15.68 28.11 -6.18
C ASP A 22 14.64 29.00 -5.49
N GLU A 23 13.56 29.42 -6.16
CA GLU A 23 12.41 30.04 -5.52
C GLU A 23 11.62 29.01 -4.67
N ILE A 24 10.87 29.50 -3.69
CA ILE A 24 10.01 28.67 -2.86
C ILE A 24 8.60 28.57 -3.46
N VAL A 25 7.84 27.57 -3.01
CA VAL A 25 6.46 27.34 -3.45
C VAL A 25 5.56 28.57 -3.21
N ASP A 26 5.81 29.36 -2.16
CA ASP A 26 5.08 30.61 -1.91
C ASP A 26 5.23 31.63 -3.07
N ASP A 27 6.41 31.72 -3.67
CA ASP A 27 6.65 32.62 -4.80
C ASP A 27 5.93 32.13 -6.06
N LEU A 28 5.84 30.80 -6.24
CA LEU A 28 5.00 30.20 -7.28
C LEU A 28 3.53 30.55 -7.09
N LYS A 29 3.00 30.50 -5.85
CA LYS A 29 1.62 30.91 -5.55
C LYS A 29 1.38 32.37 -5.91
N LYS A 30 2.33 33.27 -5.57
CA LYS A 30 2.23 34.70 -5.93
C LYS A 30 2.16 34.90 -7.45
N LYS A 31 3.06 34.24 -8.20
CA LYS A 31 3.09 34.30 -9.67
C LYS A 31 1.81 33.76 -10.32
N ILE A 32 1.27 32.65 -9.80
CA ILE A 32 -0.02 32.09 -10.29
C ILE A 32 -1.17 33.06 -10.04
N LYS A 33 -1.23 33.65 -8.83
CA LYS A 33 -2.25 34.65 -8.47
C LYS A 33 -2.18 35.87 -9.38
N GLU A 34 -0.99 36.42 -9.58
CA GLU A 34 -0.79 37.61 -10.42
C GLU A 34 -1.21 37.32 -11.87
N LYS A 35 -0.79 36.16 -12.40
CA LYS A 35 -1.10 35.76 -13.77
C LYS A 35 -2.60 35.55 -14.02
N ASN A 36 -3.32 34.98 -13.07
CA ASN A 36 -4.76 34.71 -13.19
C ASN A 36 -5.65 35.79 -12.55
N MET A 37 -5.04 36.88 -12.06
CA MET A 37 -5.74 38.02 -11.46
C MET A 37 -6.70 37.66 -10.31
N TYR A 38 -6.34 36.65 -9.51
CA TYR A 38 -7.18 36.22 -8.38
C TYR A 38 -7.26 37.31 -7.29
N GLN A 39 -8.48 37.53 -6.79
CA GLN A 39 -8.78 38.59 -5.80
C GLN A 39 -8.51 38.15 -4.35
N PHE A 40 -8.33 36.86 -4.10
CA PHE A 40 -7.99 36.31 -2.78
C PHE A 40 -6.47 36.23 -2.57
N PRO A 41 -5.96 36.19 -1.33
CA PRO A 41 -4.53 36.09 -1.05
C PRO A 41 -3.86 34.85 -1.67
N ALA A 42 -2.62 34.97 -2.14
CA ALA A 42 -1.90 33.86 -2.79
C ALA A 42 -1.78 32.62 -1.88
N LYS A 43 -1.71 32.82 -0.56
CA LYS A 43 -1.65 31.75 0.44
C LYS A 43 -2.85 30.80 0.40
N GLU A 44 -3.99 31.25 -0.10
CA GLU A 44 -5.22 30.44 -0.22
C GLU A 44 -5.17 29.47 -1.41
N LEU A 45 -4.20 29.62 -2.32
CA LEU A 45 -3.98 28.63 -3.38
C LEU A 45 -3.41 27.35 -2.76
N GLU A 46 -3.91 26.20 -3.18
CA GLU A 46 -3.27 24.91 -2.94
C GLU A 46 -2.61 24.42 -4.23
N LEU A 47 -1.35 23.97 -4.12
CA LEU A 47 -0.55 23.51 -5.24
C LEU A 47 -0.16 22.05 -5.03
N TYR A 48 -0.29 21.25 -6.08
CA TYR A 48 0.11 19.85 -6.10
C TYR A 48 1.02 19.58 -7.28
N HIS A 49 2.17 18.97 -7.02
CA HIS A 49 3.13 18.52 -8.03
C HIS A 49 2.72 17.16 -8.58
N THR A 50 2.83 16.93 -9.88
CA THR A 50 2.53 15.64 -10.52
C THR A 50 3.76 14.71 -10.45
N LEU A 51 3.62 13.55 -9.78
CA LEU A 51 4.71 12.61 -9.46
C LEU A 51 5.02 11.60 -10.58
N LYS A 52 4.13 11.42 -11.55
CA LYS A 52 4.39 10.62 -12.76
C LYS A 52 4.30 11.50 -13.99
N GLY A 53 5.35 11.51 -14.81
CA GLY A 53 5.43 12.20 -16.10
C GLY A 53 4.52 11.61 -17.18
N TYR A 54 3.23 11.39 -16.88
CA TYR A 54 2.22 10.80 -17.78
C TYR A 54 0.89 11.55 -17.80
N THR A 55 0.90 12.87 -17.58
CA THR A 55 -0.21 13.69 -18.06
C THR A 55 0.32 14.56 -19.17
N GLU A 56 0.50 13.95 -20.35
CA GLU A 56 0.32 14.72 -21.58
C GLU A 56 -0.98 15.51 -21.44
N VAL A 57 -0.99 16.73 -21.97
CA VAL A 57 -2.18 17.58 -22.01
C VAL A 57 -3.18 16.99 -23.01
N ASP A 58 -3.71 15.80 -22.72
CA ASP A 58 -4.77 15.17 -23.49
C ASP A 58 -6.11 15.86 -23.14
N GLU A 59 -6.94 16.08 -24.15
CA GLU A 59 -8.28 16.65 -24.00
C GLU A 59 -9.13 15.86 -23.00
N ASP A 60 -8.93 14.55 -22.89
CA ASP A 60 -9.62 13.70 -21.92
C ASP A 60 -9.29 14.08 -20.47
N VAL A 61 -8.01 14.33 -20.15
CA VAL A 61 -7.57 14.76 -18.82
C VAL A 61 -8.10 16.15 -18.50
N LEU A 62 -8.07 17.06 -19.47
CA LEU A 62 -8.62 18.42 -19.29
C LEU A 62 -10.14 18.41 -19.10
N ARG A 63 -10.86 17.53 -19.82
CA ARG A 63 -12.31 17.33 -19.66
C ARG A 63 -12.64 16.77 -18.28
N GLU A 64 -11.86 15.84 -17.78
CA GLU A 64 -12.01 15.31 -16.42
C GLU A 64 -11.74 16.39 -15.35
N LEU A 65 -10.66 17.16 -15.49
CA LEU A 65 -10.34 18.25 -14.56
C LEU A 65 -11.42 19.35 -14.56
N LYS A 66 -12.09 19.60 -15.69
CA LYS A 66 -13.25 20.51 -15.77
C LYS A 66 -14.48 19.99 -15.01
N GLN A 67 -14.70 18.69 -15.03
CA GLN A 67 -15.86 18.06 -14.37
C GLN A 67 -15.65 17.94 -12.85
N GLN A 68 -14.40 17.97 -12.37
CA GLN A 68 -14.09 17.86 -10.95
C GLN A 68 -14.30 19.18 -10.20
N GLY A 69 -15.06 19.10 -9.10
CA GLY A 69 -15.04 20.13 -8.08
C GLY A 69 -13.72 20.13 -7.31
N SER A 70 -13.31 21.28 -6.79
CA SER A 70 -12.08 21.52 -6.02
C SER A 70 -11.77 20.50 -4.90
N ASN A 71 -12.77 19.75 -4.43
CA ASN A 71 -12.68 18.82 -3.30
C ASN A 71 -12.44 17.35 -3.70
N ASP A 72 -12.41 17.02 -5.00
CA ASP A 72 -12.49 15.62 -5.49
C ASP A 72 -11.23 15.11 -6.20
N LEU A 73 -10.21 15.98 -6.36
CA LEU A 73 -8.90 15.62 -6.96
C LEU A 73 -8.20 14.49 -6.22
N THR A 74 -8.38 14.49 -4.90
CA THR A 74 -7.75 13.59 -3.94
C THR A 74 -8.45 12.24 -3.84
N VAL A 75 -9.28 11.85 -4.80
CA VAL A 75 -9.83 10.48 -4.85
C VAL A 75 -9.18 9.65 -5.96
N LYS A 76 -8.89 10.25 -7.12
CA LYS A 76 -8.37 9.53 -8.29
C LYS A 76 -6.85 9.68 -8.48
N TYR A 77 -6.26 10.83 -8.15
CA TYR A 77 -4.87 11.17 -8.48
C TYR A 77 -3.88 11.15 -7.29
N VAL A 78 -4.33 10.77 -6.08
CA VAL A 78 -3.55 10.85 -4.81
C VAL A 78 -2.20 10.15 -4.86
N ASN A 79 -2.07 9.10 -5.66
CA ASN A 79 -0.81 8.35 -5.77
C ASN A 79 0.17 8.98 -6.76
N ASP A 80 -0.31 9.91 -7.60
CA ASP A 80 0.45 10.52 -8.69
C ASP A 80 0.58 12.04 -8.49
N ILE A 81 0.19 12.57 -7.32
CA ILE A 81 0.38 13.99 -6.96
C ILE A 81 0.93 14.16 -5.55
N ALA A 82 1.80 15.15 -5.34
CA ALA A 82 2.37 15.51 -4.05
C ALA A 82 2.02 16.96 -3.70
N TRP A 83 1.51 17.18 -2.50
CA TRP A 83 1.25 18.53 -2.00
C TRP A 83 2.54 19.35 -1.85
N MET A 84 2.51 20.58 -2.36
CA MET A 84 3.65 21.50 -2.33
C MET A 84 3.56 22.42 -1.11
N LYS A 85 4.48 22.24 -0.15
CA LYS A 85 4.59 23.06 1.06
C LYS A 85 5.14 24.43 0.71
N ALA A 86 4.43 25.49 1.07
CA ALA A 86 4.77 26.89 0.76
C ALA A 86 6.23 27.27 1.13
N THR A 87 6.75 26.72 2.23
CA THR A 87 8.09 27.01 2.76
C THR A 87 9.22 26.20 2.12
N LYS A 88 8.91 25.31 1.17
CA LYS A 88 9.91 24.45 0.52
C LYS A 88 10.34 25.03 -0.82
N LEU A 89 11.60 24.79 -1.16
CA LEU A 89 12.16 25.13 -2.47
C LEU A 89 11.51 24.27 -3.56
N LEU A 90 11.30 24.85 -4.73
CA LEU A 90 10.70 24.16 -5.87
C LEU A 90 11.53 22.96 -6.34
N LYS A 91 12.86 23.09 -6.33
CA LYS A 91 13.78 21.98 -6.66
C LYS A 91 13.51 20.69 -5.89
N ARG A 92 13.00 20.75 -4.65
CA ARG A 92 12.64 19.53 -3.89
C ARG A 92 11.55 18.69 -4.54
N TYR A 93 10.73 19.30 -5.39
CA TYR A 93 9.67 18.64 -6.13
C TYR A 93 10.13 18.28 -7.55
N LEU A 94 10.95 19.15 -8.16
CA LEU A 94 11.29 19.10 -9.57
C LEU A 94 12.63 18.37 -9.89
N ASP A 95 13.54 18.18 -8.92
CA ASP A 95 14.85 17.57 -9.19
C ASP A 95 14.72 16.09 -9.60
N ALA A 96 13.75 15.37 -9.02
CA ALA A 96 13.49 13.97 -9.35
C ALA A 96 12.70 13.81 -10.66
N ASN A 97 11.92 14.83 -11.03
CA ASN A 97 11.07 14.87 -12.22
C ASN A 97 11.15 16.27 -12.85
N PRO A 98 12.21 16.54 -13.65
CA PRO A 98 12.39 17.85 -14.24
C PRO A 98 11.23 18.20 -15.19
N PRO A 99 10.84 19.48 -15.30
CA PRO A 99 9.77 19.90 -16.20
C PRO A 99 10.04 19.49 -17.65
N VAL A 100 9.09 18.79 -18.27
CA VAL A 100 9.12 18.38 -19.68
C VAL A 100 8.07 19.17 -20.45
N GLU A 101 8.36 19.51 -21.70
CA GLU A 101 7.39 20.20 -22.57
C GLU A 101 6.10 19.37 -22.72
N GLU A 102 4.96 20.06 -22.87
CA GLU A 102 3.64 19.45 -23.10
C GLU A 102 3.08 18.57 -21.97
N GLN A 103 3.67 18.62 -20.77
CA GLN A 103 3.16 17.93 -19.58
C GLN A 103 2.59 18.89 -18.53
N ILE A 104 1.57 18.46 -17.78
CA ILE A 104 1.08 19.21 -16.62
C ILE A 104 2.03 18.97 -15.43
N HIS A 105 2.55 20.05 -14.87
CA HIS A 105 3.52 20.01 -13.77
C HIS A 105 2.87 20.29 -12.41
N VAL A 106 1.90 21.20 -12.40
CA VAL A 106 1.29 21.72 -11.16
C VAL A 106 -0.23 21.78 -11.32
N LEU A 107 -0.94 21.15 -10.40
CA LEU A 107 -2.38 21.34 -10.24
C LEU A 107 -2.63 22.47 -9.24
N VAL A 108 -3.49 23.39 -9.62
CA VAL A 108 -3.87 24.57 -8.84
C VAL A 108 -5.30 24.42 -8.37
N VAL A 109 -5.49 24.53 -7.06
CA VAL A 109 -6.78 24.42 -6.41
C VAL A 109 -7.11 25.76 -5.76
N ILE A 110 -8.29 26.29 -6.09
CA ILE A 110 -8.77 27.60 -5.64
C ILE A 110 -9.81 27.43 -4.52
N PRO A 111 -9.81 28.31 -3.50
CA PRO A 111 -10.79 28.24 -2.43
C PRO A 111 -12.20 28.53 -2.95
N ARG A 112 -13.20 27.71 -2.57
CA ARG A 112 -14.62 28.03 -2.81
C ARG A 112 -15.20 28.73 -1.58
N GLU A 113 -15.83 29.89 -1.81
CA GLU A 113 -16.58 30.75 -0.88
C GLU A 113 -16.08 30.75 0.59
N ILE A 114 -15.29 31.75 0.94
CA ILE A 114 -14.84 31.99 2.31
C ILE A 114 -15.98 32.69 3.08
N PRO A 115 -16.44 32.17 4.24
CA PRO A 115 -17.27 32.96 5.14
C PRO A 115 -16.45 34.14 5.66
N PRO A 116 -17.01 35.36 5.71
CA PRO A 116 -16.25 36.51 6.16
C PRO A 116 -16.06 36.38 7.66
N THR A 117 -14.86 36.02 8.13
CA THR A 117 -14.41 36.40 9.48
C THR A 117 -12.93 36.12 9.72
N GLY A 118 -12.20 37.21 9.98
CA GLY A 118 -11.12 37.25 10.97
C GLY A 118 -9.75 36.76 10.51
N LYS A 119 -8.74 37.60 10.75
CA LYS A 119 -7.32 37.22 10.69
C LYS A 119 -7.06 36.09 11.71
N ARG A 120 -7.18 34.84 11.28
CA ARG A 120 -6.76 33.67 12.08
C ARG A 120 -5.25 33.51 11.99
N SER A 121 -4.64 33.12 13.10
CA SER A 121 -3.19 32.86 13.17
C SER A 121 -2.82 31.63 12.33
N ILE A 122 -1.53 31.48 12.00
CA ILE A 122 -1.02 30.34 11.22
C ILE A 122 -1.28 29.00 11.95
N GLU A 123 -1.31 29.03 13.28
CA GLU A 123 -1.51 27.86 14.14
C GLU A 123 -2.97 27.39 14.09
N GLU A 124 -3.95 28.28 14.23
CA GLU A 124 -5.37 27.94 14.14
C GLU A 124 -5.77 27.40 12.76
N LEU A 125 -5.13 27.91 11.69
CA LEU A 125 -5.31 27.39 10.33
C LEU A 125 -4.75 25.98 10.18
N GLY A 126 -3.59 25.70 10.80
CA GLY A 126 -2.99 24.38 10.84
C GLY A 126 -3.89 23.37 11.56
N GLU A 127 -4.43 23.74 12.72
CA GLU A 127 -5.32 22.88 13.51
C GLU A 127 -6.63 22.56 12.77
N ILE A 128 -7.27 23.55 12.15
CA ILE A 128 -8.50 23.35 11.36
C ILE A 128 -8.23 22.46 10.14
N LEU A 129 -7.06 22.59 9.50
CA LEU A 129 -6.66 21.77 8.37
C LEU A 129 -6.35 20.34 8.80
N ASP A 130 -5.66 20.14 9.91
CA ASP A 130 -5.36 18.82 10.46
C ASP A 130 -6.65 18.12 10.91
N GLU A 131 -7.59 18.83 11.54
CA GLU A 131 -8.92 18.29 11.87
C GLU A 131 -9.71 17.89 10.62
N ARG A 132 -9.70 18.72 9.57
CA ARG A 132 -10.38 18.39 8.30
C ARG A 132 -9.72 17.22 7.58
N LEU A 133 -8.39 17.14 7.55
CA LEU A 133 -7.65 16.04 6.94
C LEU A 133 -7.86 14.75 7.73
N ASN A 134 -7.76 14.78 9.05
CA ASN A 134 -8.01 13.63 9.91
C ASN A 134 -9.44 13.13 9.76
N LYS A 135 -10.42 14.04 9.73
CA LYS A 135 -11.82 13.70 9.45
C LYS A 135 -11.99 13.09 8.06
N PHE A 136 -11.33 13.64 7.05
CA PHE A 136 -11.38 13.10 5.68
C PHE A 136 -10.75 11.71 5.56
N PHE A 137 -9.57 11.49 6.15
CA PHE A 137 -8.93 10.16 6.18
C PHE A 137 -9.79 9.16 6.93
N LYS A 138 -10.38 9.56 8.07
CA LYS A 138 -11.29 8.73 8.85
C LYS A 138 -12.56 8.38 8.10
N ASP A 139 -13.25 9.36 7.50
CA ASP A 139 -14.46 9.17 6.70
C ASP A 139 -14.19 8.30 5.46
N ARG A 140 -13.02 8.46 4.83
CA ARG A 140 -12.58 7.65 3.69
C ARG A 140 -12.28 6.22 4.10
N ASP A 141 -11.54 6.04 5.18
CA ASP A 141 -11.19 4.73 5.69
C ASP A 141 -12.46 3.98 6.08
N GLU A 142 -13.39 4.62 6.80
CA GLU A 142 -14.69 4.06 7.19
C GLU A 142 -15.55 3.61 6.01
N LYS A 143 -15.44 4.26 4.85
CA LYS A 143 -16.21 3.93 3.63
C LYS A 143 -15.55 2.90 2.72
N ARG A 144 -14.30 2.46 2.98
CA ARG A 144 -13.65 1.45 2.16
C ARG A 144 -14.32 0.09 2.35
N SER A 145 -14.61 -0.59 1.23
CA SER A 145 -15.06 -1.98 1.25
C SER A 145 -14.09 -2.83 2.07
N VAL A 146 -14.65 -3.77 2.84
CA VAL A 146 -13.91 -4.75 3.62
C VAL A 146 -14.08 -6.10 2.95
N TYR A 147 -12.99 -6.82 2.74
CA TYR A 147 -13.00 -8.18 2.19
C TYR A 147 -12.20 -9.12 3.07
N SER A 148 -12.70 -10.36 3.19
CA SER A 148 -11.96 -11.43 3.85
C SER A 148 -10.80 -11.90 2.99
N LEU A 149 -9.69 -12.23 3.64
CA LEU A 149 -8.54 -12.88 3.00
C LEU A 149 -8.95 -14.20 2.33
N SER A 150 -9.90 -14.94 2.91
CA SER A 150 -10.45 -16.17 2.31
C SER A 150 -11.29 -15.92 1.04
N GLU A 151 -11.75 -14.68 0.81
CA GLU A 151 -12.50 -14.29 -0.38
C GLU A 151 -11.62 -13.68 -1.47
N MET A 152 -10.30 -13.74 -1.30
CA MET A 152 -9.35 -13.23 -2.28
C MET A 152 -9.49 -13.97 -3.61
N ASN A 153 -9.45 -13.20 -4.69
CA ASN A 153 -9.57 -13.69 -6.05
C ASN A 153 -8.66 -12.88 -6.99
N SER A 154 -8.59 -13.29 -8.25
CA SER A 154 -7.72 -12.66 -9.25
C SER A 154 -7.98 -11.16 -9.42
N GLU A 155 -9.24 -10.73 -9.33
CA GLU A 155 -9.61 -9.32 -9.48
C GLU A 155 -9.13 -8.48 -8.27
N LYS A 156 -9.32 -8.99 -7.05
CA LYS A 156 -8.80 -8.36 -5.83
C LYS A 156 -7.27 -8.31 -5.84
N LYS A 157 -6.60 -9.40 -6.22
CA LYS A 157 -5.13 -9.45 -6.42
C LYS A 157 -4.69 -8.37 -7.39
N ARG A 158 -5.29 -8.30 -8.58
CA ARG A 158 -4.97 -7.31 -9.63
C ARG A 158 -5.07 -5.88 -9.11
N ARG A 159 -6.16 -5.55 -8.40
CA ARG A 159 -6.36 -4.21 -7.81
C ARG A 159 -5.29 -3.85 -6.78
N ILE A 160 -4.86 -4.80 -5.95
CA ILE A 160 -3.77 -4.59 -4.98
C ILE A 160 -2.47 -4.30 -5.72
N LEU A 161 -2.07 -5.17 -6.65
CA LEU A 161 -0.83 -5.03 -7.41
C LEU A 161 -0.75 -3.69 -8.14
N GLN A 162 -1.84 -3.29 -8.82
CA GLN A 162 -1.92 -2.00 -9.50
C GLN A 162 -1.82 -0.81 -8.54
N LYS A 163 -2.54 -0.87 -7.40
CA LYS A 163 -2.54 0.23 -6.43
C LYS A 163 -1.16 0.43 -5.79
N MET A 164 -0.44 -0.66 -5.60
CA MET A 164 0.89 -0.68 -4.98
C MET A 164 2.03 -0.54 -5.99
N GLY A 165 1.75 -0.57 -7.30
CA GLY A 165 2.76 -0.50 -8.35
C GLY A 165 3.71 -1.70 -8.33
N LEU A 166 3.15 -2.90 -8.12
CA LEU A 166 3.90 -4.14 -8.01
C LEU A 166 3.89 -4.91 -9.34
N ASP A 167 5.08 -5.31 -9.78
CA ASP A 167 5.24 -6.30 -10.84
C ASP A 167 5.18 -7.72 -10.26
N VAL A 168 4.93 -8.72 -11.12
CA VAL A 168 4.82 -10.11 -10.70
C VAL A 168 5.86 -10.95 -11.43
N ASN A 169 6.66 -11.68 -10.65
CA ASN A 169 7.55 -12.71 -11.13
C ASN A 169 7.04 -14.08 -10.66
N VAL A 170 7.01 -15.07 -11.54
CA VAL A 170 6.54 -16.43 -11.21
C VAL A 170 7.62 -17.41 -11.64
N LEU A 171 8.06 -18.24 -10.69
CA LEU A 171 9.08 -19.26 -10.88
C LEU A 171 8.46 -20.63 -10.54
N GLU A 172 8.58 -21.57 -11.46
CA GLU A 172 8.26 -22.98 -11.23
C GLU A 172 9.60 -23.72 -11.18
N LEU A 173 9.88 -24.38 -10.06
CA LEU A 173 11.15 -25.02 -9.80
C LEU A 173 10.92 -26.51 -9.54
N GLU A 174 11.76 -27.36 -10.10
CA GLU A 174 11.79 -28.77 -9.78
C GLU A 174 12.90 -29.01 -8.75
N GLU A 175 12.54 -29.49 -7.56
CA GLU A 175 13.50 -29.97 -6.58
C GLU A 175 13.49 -31.50 -6.46
N PRO A 176 14.66 -32.14 -6.19
CA PRO A 176 14.70 -33.58 -5.95
C PRO A 176 13.79 -33.96 -4.78
N CYS A 177 12.89 -34.91 -5.01
CA CYS A 177 11.99 -35.39 -3.96
C CYS A 177 12.78 -36.06 -2.83
N ASN A 178 12.78 -35.44 -1.65
CA ASN A 178 13.35 -36.01 -0.45
C ASN A 178 12.27 -36.81 0.30
N THR A 179 12.36 -38.14 0.26
CA THR A 179 11.42 -39.05 0.93
C THR A 179 11.79 -39.39 2.38
N SER A 180 12.78 -38.70 2.96
CA SER A 180 13.23 -38.92 4.35
C SER A 180 12.23 -38.48 5.40
N ILE A 181 11.33 -37.54 5.05
CA ILE A 181 10.23 -37.07 5.88
C ILE A 181 8.94 -37.55 5.19
N PRO A 182 8.13 -38.40 5.85
CA PRO A 182 6.86 -38.82 5.28
C PRO A 182 5.91 -37.62 5.17
N GLY A 183 5.14 -37.56 4.09
CA GLY A 183 4.12 -36.53 3.90
C GLY A 183 3.09 -36.50 5.03
N TYR A 184 2.50 -35.33 5.27
CA TYR A 184 1.55 -35.14 6.36
C TYR A 184 0.23 -35.89 6.10
N PRO A 185 -0.22 -36.78 7.01
CA PRO A 185 -1.44 -37.56 6.82
C PRO A 185 -2.68 -36.75 7.21
N TRP A 186 -3.25 -36.01 6.26
CA TRP A 186 -4.52 -35.30 6.47
C TRP A 186 -5.66 -36.25 6.89
N ILE A 187 -6.39 -35.92 7.95
CA ILE A 187 -7.53 -36.72 8.44
C ILE A 187 -8.73 -36.42 7.54
N VAL A 188 -9.10 -37.36 6.68
CA VAL A 188 -10.09 -37.12 5.61
C VAL A 188 -11.44 -36.66 6.18
N GLU A 189 -11.85 -37.23 7.31
CA GLU A 189 -13.16 -37.05 7.95
C GLU A 189 -13.37 -35.67 8.57
N PHE A 190 -12.28 -34.91 8.85
CA PHE A 190 -12.37 -33.63 9.53
C PHE A 190 -12.08 -32.45 8.60
N PRO A 191 -12.76 -31.29 8.73
CA PRO A 191 -12.36 -30.10 7.98
C PRO A 191 -10.95 -29.63 8.39
N GLU A 192 -10.29 -28.88 7.51
CA GLU A 192 -8.97 -28.27 7.75
C GLU A 192 -8.93 -27.49 9.08
N SER A 193 -10.03 -26.79 9.37
CA SER A 193 -10.19 -25.95 10.55
C SER A 193 -10.53 -26.72 11.82
N GLN A 194 -10.64 -28.05 11.80
CA GLN A 194 -10.98 -28.83 13.00
C GLN A 194 -9.81 -28.87 13.99
N ASP A 195 -10.08 -28.69 15.28
CA ASP A 195 -9.05 -28.64 16.33
C ASP A 195 -8.08 -29.85 16.30
N VAL A 196 -8.62 -31.06 16.11
CA VAL A 196 -7.81 -32.29 16.02
C VAL A 196 -6.85 -32.24 14.82
N GLN A 197 -7.33 -31.74 13.68
CA GLN A 197 -6.53 -31.57 12.47
C GLN A 197 -5.42 -30.54 12.71
N ARG A 198 -5.74 -29.43 13.40
CA ARG A 198 -4.78 -28.38 13.72
C ARG A 198 -3.67 -28.84 14.67
N VAL A 199 -4.04 -29.52 15.75
CA VAL A 199 -3.08 -30.08 16.70
C VAL A 199 -2.10 -31.03 16.01
N GLN A 200 -2.56 -31.85 15.06
CA GLN A 200 -1.70 -32.79 14.36
C GLN A 200 -0.73 -32.13 13.37
N TYR A 201 -1.18 -31.17 12.56
CA TYR A 201 -0.25 -30.49 11.64
C TYR A 201 0.74 -29.63 12.40
N MET A 202 0.35 -29.05 13.54
CA MET A 202 1.28 -28.28 14.39
C MET A 202 2.37 -29.19 14.96
N ALA A 203 1.98 -30.38 15.45
CA ALA A 203 2.94 -31.38 15.92
C ALA A 203 3.88 -31.85 14.80
N TYR A 204 3.36 -32.02 13.58
CA TYR A 204 4.16 -32.36 12.41
C TYR A 204 5.18 -31.26 12.06
N LEU A 205 4.76 -30.00 12.00
CA LEU A 205 5.65 -28.86 11.76
C LEU A 205 6.73 -28.73 12.86
N GLU A 206 6.37 -28.90 14.13
CA GLU A 206 7.33 -28.92 15.23
C GLU A 206 8.36 -30.06 15.09
N ALA A 207 7.90 -31.27 14.78
CA ALA A 207 8.79 -32.42 14.66
C ALA A 207 9.75 -32.31 13.47
N HIS A 208 9.30 -31.76 12.34
CA HIS A 208 10.05 -31.83 11.08
C HIS A 208 10.67 -30.49 10.66
N LEU A 209 9.95 -29.37 10.77
CA LEU A 209 10.49 -28.05 10.41
C LEU A 209 11.36 -27.49 11.53
N MET A 210 10.87 -27.48 12.77
CA MET A 210 11.59 -26.85 13.88
C MET A 210 12.85 -27.60 14.27
N THR A 211 12.87 -28.93 14.17
CA THR A 211 14.08 -29.74 14.36
C THR A 211 15.21 -29.31 13.41
N GLN A 212 14.90 -28.99 12.15
CA GLN A 212 15.89 -28.54 11.17
C GLN A 212 16.34 -27.09 11.44
N LEU A 213 15.41 -26.20 11.76
CA LEU A 213 15.72 -24.79 12.03
C LEU A 213 16.54 -24.60 13.31
N ASN A 214 16.25 -25.39 14.36
CA ASN A 214 16.93 -25.30 15.65
C ASN A 214 18.38 -25.81 15.62
N ALA A 215 18.76 -26.59 14.60
CA ALA A 215 20.16 -27.01 14.40
C ALA A 215 21.11 -25.81 14.28
N ASN A 216 20.60 -24.66 13.80
CA ASN A 216 21.38 -23.46 13.53
C ASN A 216 21.54 -22.50 14.73
N LYS A 217 21.17 -22.90 15.95
CA LYS A 217 21.24 -22.08 17.19
C LYS A 217 20.46 -20.75 17.14
N VAL A 218 19.64 -20.53 16.12
CA VAL A 218 18.69 -19.40 16.03
C VAL A 218 17.36 -19.87 16.59
N VAL A 219 16.77 -19.10 17.50
CA VAL A 219 15.49 -19.45 18.13
C VAL A 219 14.34 -18.99 17.25
N PHE A 220 13.66 -19.96 16.63
CA PHE A 220 12.40 -19.76 15.95
C PHE A 220 11.24 -20.29 16.83
N SER A 221 10.01 -19.90 16.51
CA SER A 221 8.82 -20.45 17.14
C SER A 221 7.68 -20.51 16.12
N LEU A 222 6.87 -21.56 16.19
CA LEU A 222 5.61 -21.67 15.48
C LEU A 222 4.48 -21.15 16.38
N LEU A 223 3.61 -20.33 15.83
CA LEU A 223 2.44 -19.80 16.52
C LEU A 223 1.18 -20.24 15.77
N ASP A 224 0.32 -21.03 16.42
CA ASP A 224 -1.04 -21.31 15.93
C ASP A 224 -1.88 -20.04 16.08
N ILE A 225 -2.31 -19.49 14.94
CA ILE A 225 -3.10 -18.26 14.86
C ILE A 225 -4.44 -18.48 14.15
N ALA A 226 -4.80 -19.73 13.85
CA ALA A 226 -6.02 -20.05 13.10
C ALA A 226 -7.30 -19.53 13.78
N ASN A 227 -7.29 -19.46 15.11
CA ASN A 227 -8.41 -18.93 15.90
C ASN A 227 -8.31 -17.42 16.20
N ASP A 228 -7.16 -16.79 16.00
CA ASP A 228 -7.00 -15.34 16.15
C ASP A 228 -7.34 -14.65 14.82
N LYS A 229 -8.64 -14.43 14.62
CA LYS A 229 -9.19 -13.98 13.33
C LYS A 229 -8.74 -12.57 12.90
N THR A 230 -8.04 -11.84 13.76
CA THR A 230 -7.72 -10.42 13.54
C THR A 230 -6.24 -10.14 13.31
N VAL A 231 -5.37 -11.15 13.41
CA VAL A 231 -3.91 -10.98 13.27
C VAL A 231 -3.54 -10.23 11.99
N LEU A 232 -4.21 -10.53 10.87
CA LEU A 232 -3.94 -9.94 9.57
C LEU A 232 -4.94 -8.84 9.15
N ASP A 233 -5.81 -8.38 10.05
CA ASP A 233 -6.73 -7.25 9.80
C ASP A 233 -5.99 -5.96 9.49
N THR A 234 -6.05 -5.52 8.24
CA THR A 234 -5.21 -4.43 7.75
C THR A 234 -6.05 -3.34 7.11
N MET A 235 -5.96 -2.16 7.71
CA MET A 235 -6.45 -0.91 7.17
C MET A 235 -5.25 -0.02 6.86
N ASP A 236 -4.89 0.07 5.58
CA ASP A 236 -3.75 0.85 5.14
C ASP A 236 -4.09 1.65 3.87
N PRO A 237 -3.75 2.96 3.80
CA PRO A 237 -4.00 3.79 2.62
C PRO A 237 -3.40 3.24 1.31
N ARG A 238 -2.30 2.46 1.40
CA ARG A 238 -1.62 1.81 0.27
C ARG A 238 -2.46 0.68 -0.34
N LEU A 239 -3.38 0.10 0.42
CA LEU A 239 -4.30 -0.91 -0.11
C LEU A 239 -5.53 -0.25 -0.78
N PRO A 240 -6.10 -0.88 -1.82
CA PRO A 240 -7.31 -0.40 -2.48
C PRO A 240 -8.60 -0.61 -1.65
N PHE A 241 -8.55 -1.47 -0.64
CA PHE A 241 -9.66 -1.81 0.26
C PHE A 241 -9.11 -2.35 1.59
N ARG A 242 -9.96 -2.50 2.59
CA ARG A 242 -9.61 -3.12 3.87
C ARG A 242 -9.60 -4.65 3.71
N LEU A 243 -8.64 -5.30 4.35
CA LEU A 243 -8.54 -6.76 4.39
C LEU A 243 -8.70 -7.24 5.82
N ASN A 244 -9.51 -8.26 6.04
CA ASN A 244 -9.64 -8.92 7.35
C ASN A 244 -9.36 -10.41 7.26
N GLY A 245 -8.93 -10.98 8.38
CA GLY A 245 -8.69 -12.41 8.53
C GLY A 245 -7.35 -12.73 9.17
N THR A 246 -6.98 -13.99 8.99
CA THR A 246 -5.81 -14.60 9.62
C THR A 246 -5.10 -15.54 8.63
N ALA A 247 -4.16 -16.33 9.13
CA ALA A 247 -3.62 -17.52 8.51
C ALA A 247 -3.67 -18.66 9.53
N ASP A 248 -3.13 -19.83 9.19
CA ASP A 248 -3.10 -20.96 10.12
C ASP A 248 -1.93 -20.84 11.11
N VAL A 249 -0.73 -20.56 10.61
CA VAL A 249 0.50 -20.59 11.42
C VAL A 249 1.42 -19.42 11.09
N LEU A 250 2.14 -18.90 12.09
CA LEU A 250 3.28 -18.01 11.87
C LEU A 250 4.58 -18.68 12.28
N LEU A 251 5.62 -18.50 11.47
CA LEU A 251 7.00 -18.72 11.87
C LEU A 251 7.61 -17.38 12.28
N VAL A 252 8.03 -17.27 13.54
CA VAL A 252 8.61 -16.04 14.10
C VAL A 252 10.01 -16.30 14.65
N LYS A 253 10.90 -15.31 14.53
CA LYS A 253 12.21 -15.29 15.18
C LYS A 253 12.06 -14.67 16.57
N SER A 254 12.15 -15.47 17.62
CA SER A 254 11.91 -15.02 19.00
C SER A 254 13.20 -14.67 19.74
N LYS A 255 13.18 -13.53 20.46
CA LYS A 255 14.01 -13.26 21.64
C LYS A 255 13.12 -12.82 22.81
N GLY A 256 12.22 -13.70 23.27
CA GLY A 256 11.49 -13.49 24.53
C GLY A 256 9.98 -13.69 24.44
N LYS A 257 9.37 -13.95 25.60
CA LYS A 257 7.98 -14.44 25.76
C LYS A 257 6.86 -13.42 25.48
N ASN A 258 7.18 -12.16 25.19
CA ASN A 258 6.18 -11.10 25.00
C ASN A 258 6.65 -10.08 23.95
N LEU A 259 6.44 -10.40 22.69
CA LEU A 259 6.52 -9.45 21.58
C LEU A 259 5.22 -9.61 20.80
N THR A 260 4.64 -8.50 20.34
CA THR A 260 3.49 -8.50 19.44
C THR A 260 3.73 -9.54 18.34
N THR A 261 2.75 -10.40 18.06
CA THR A 261 2.86 -11.61 17.21
C THR A 261 3.55 -11.42 15.84
N ILE A 262 3.68 -10.16 15.39
CA ILE A 262 4.26 -9.76 14.10
C ILE A 262 5.73 -9.29 14.22
N ALA A 263 6.21 -8.97 15.43
CA ALA A 263 7.60 -8.61 15.66
C ALA A 263 8.49 -9.85 15.51
N GLY A 264 9.35 -9.84 14.48
CA GLY A 264 10.17 -10.99 14.11
C GLY A 264 9.45 -12.01 13.21
N LEU A 265 8.29 -11.66 12.64
CA LEU A 265 7.62 -12.48 11.64
C LEU A 265 8.55 -12.81 10.47
N CYS A 266 8.71 -14.10 10.19
CA CYS A 266 9.48 -14.61 9.07
C CYS A 266 8.56 -15.16 7.99
N ILE A 267 7.61 -16.03 8.34
CA ILE A 267 6.72 -16.68 7.37
C ILE A 267 5.29 -16.71 7.91
N VAL A 268 4.33 -16.34 7.06
CA VAL A 268 2.89 -16.61 7.24
C VAL A 268 2.55 -17.89 6.49
N ILE A 269 2.06 -18.90 7.19
CA ILE A 269 1.79 -20.22 6.63
C ILE A 269 0.29 -20.45 6.57
N GLU A 270 -0.22 -20.70 5.37
CA GLU A 270 -1.58 -21.16 5.10
C GLU A 270 -1.53 -22.64 4.70
N LEU A 271 -2.33 -23.44 5.37
CA LEU A 271 -2.39 -24.88 5.20
C LEU A 271 -3.69 -25.28 4.51
N LYS A 272 -3.58 -26.13 3.49
CA LYS A 272 -4.74 -26.68 2.75
C LYS A 272 -4.60 -28.17 2.59
N LYS A 273 -5.69 -28.92 2.74
CA LYS A 273 -5.76 -30.33 2.33
C LYS A 273 -5.52 -30.48 0.83
N LYS A 274 -6.01 -29.50 0.07
CA LYS A 274 -5.84 -29.42 -1.37
C LYS A 274 -5.62 -27.97 -1.76
N VAL A 275 -4.45 -27.69 -2.34
CA VAL A 275 -4.16 -26.35 -2.84
C VAL A 275 -4.92 -26.09 -4.14
N GLU A 276 -5.57 -24.93 -4.21
CA GLU A 276 -6.36 -24.47 -5.35
C GLU A 276 -5.95 -23.04 -5.73
N LYS A 277 -6.31 -22.60 -6.93
CA LYS A 277 -5.86 -21.31 -7.48
C LYS A 277 -6.33 -20.09 -6.67
N ASN A 278 -7.50 -20.17 -6.04
CA ASN A 278 -7.99 -19.13 -5.12
C ASN A 278 -7.11 -19.02 -3.86
N HIS A 279 -6.59 -20.14 -3.35
CA HIS A 279 -5.71 -20.15 -2.17
C HIS A 279 -4.43 -19.36 -2.41
N ILE A 280 -3.89 -19.35 -3.64
CA ILE A 280 -2.74 -18.50 -4.01
C ILE A 280 -3.05 -17.01 -3.82
N ASN A 281 -4.25 -16.56 -4.21
CA ASN A 281 -4.64 -15.16 -4.02
C ASN A 281 -4.83 -14.81 -2.54
N GLN A 282 -5.30 -15.75 -1.72
CA GLN A 282 -5.38 -15.61 -0.27
C GLN A 282 -3.98 -15.46 0.34
N ALA A 283 -3.03 -16.34 -0.01
CA ALA A 283 -1.64 -16.29 0.46
C ALA A 283 -0.95 -14.96 0.10
N ILE A 284 -1.19 -14.44 -1.10
CA ILE A 284 -0.71 -13.11 -1.50
C ILE A 284 -1.34 -12.01 -0.63
N GLY A 285 -2.65 -12.06 -0.38
CA GLY A 285 -3.32 -11.12 0.52
C GLY A 285 -2.73 -11.15 1.94
N GLN A 286 -2.45 -12.35 2.45
CA GLN A 286 -1.82 -12.55 3.75
C GLN A 286 -0.40 -11.96 3.79
N LEU A 287 0.40 -12.17 2.75
CA LEU A 287 1.72 -11.53 2.59
C LEU A 287 1.62 -10.00 2.61
N MET A 288 0.63 -9.40 1.92
CA MET A 288 0.46 -7.94 1.91
C MET A 288 0.21 -7.42 3.33
N CYS A 289 -0.76 -8.03 4.03
CA CYS A 289 -1.14 -7.66 5.38
C CYS A 289 0.04 -7.80 6.35
N ALA A 290 0.74 -8.93 6.27
CA ALA A 290 1.93 -9.20 7.09
C ALA A 290 3.04 -8.18 6.82
N SER A 291 3.35 -7.89 5.57
CA SER A 291 4.41 -6.95 5.19
C SER A 291 4.10 -5.51 5.58
N ILE A 292 2.83 -5.10 5.52
CA ILE A 292 2.39 -3.79 5.98
C ILE A 292 2.56 -3.63 7.49
N LYS A 293 2.27 -4.69 8.25
CA LYS A 293 2.36 -4.69 9.71
C LYS A 293 3.76 -4.99 10.24
N ALA A 294 4.62 -5.60 9.42
CA ALA A 294 5.97 -5.97 9.82
C ALA A 294 6.78 -4.71 10.20
N PRO A 295 7.58 -4.76 11.28
CA PRO A 295 8.49 -3.68 11.62
C PRO A 295 9.47 -3.37 10.47
N LEU A 296 10.00 -2.15 10.45
CA LEU A 296 11.01 -1.76 9.46
C LEU A 296 12.20 -2.73 9.49
N GLY A 297 12.61 -3.24 8.32
CA GLY A 297 13.69 -4.22 8.17
C GLY A 297 13.26 -5.68 8.36
N CYS A 298 11.98 -5.95 8.60
CA CYS A 298 11.40 -7.29 8.53
C CYS A 298 10.78 -7.51 7.14
N TYR A 299 11.16 -8.61 6.49
CA TYR A 299 10.70 -8.98 5.15
C TYR A 299 10.02 -10.36 5.22
N PRO A 300 8.75 -10.41 5.65
CA PRO A 300 8.06 -11.69 5.78
C PRO A 300 7.80 -12.32 4.41
N MET A 301 7.68 -13.63 4.41
CA MET A 301 7.22 -14.42 3.27
C MET A 301 5.84 -15.02 3.60
N SER A 302 5.12 -15.46 2.57
CA SER A 302 3.97 -16.34 2.74
C SER A 302 4.28 -17.70 2.14
N LEU A 303 3.82 -18.75 2.81
CA LEU A 303 3.86 -20.12 2.36
C LEU A 303 2.43 -20.66 2.31
N LEU A 304 2.02 -21.18 1.16
CA LEU A 304 0.81 -21.96 0.98
C LEU A 304 1.22 -23.40 0.66
N THR A 305 0.75 -24.35 1.46
CA THR A 305 1.16 -25.75 1.30
C THR A 305 0.10 -26.74 1.78
N ASP A 306 0.13 -27.94 1.22
CA ASP A 306 -0.57 -29.11 1.74
C ASP A 306 0.33 -30.03 2.57
N LEU A 307 1.57 -29.59 2.87
CA LEU A 307 2.61 -30.35 3.56
C LEU A 307 3.02 -31.65 2.86
N ASN A 308 2.66 -31.78 1.59
CA ASN A 308 2.94 -32.93 0.74
C ASN A 308 3.52 -32.42 -0.58
N ASP A 309 2.67 -32.27 -1.59
CA ASP A 309 3.06 -32.10 -2.99
C ASP A 309 3.19 -30.64 -3.41
N VAL A 310 2.59 -29.70 -2.67
CA VAL A 310 2.57 -28.29 -3.08
C VAL A 310 3.27 -27.41 -2.07
N TRP A 311 4.31 -26.71 -2.52
CA TRP A 311 4.99 -25.68 -1.74
C TRP A 311 5.03 -24.37 -2.51
N HIS A 312 4.09 -23.48 -2.22
CA HIS A 312 3.97 -22.20 -2.89
C HIS A 312 4.42 -21.05 -2.00
N PHE A 313 5.59 -20.48 -2.30
CA PHE A 313 6.14 -19.32 -1.60
C PHE A 313 5.80 -18.02 -2.32
N CYS A 314 5.48 -17.00 -1.54
CA CYS A 314 5.32 -15.62 -2.01
C CYS A 314 6.21 -14.70 -1.17
N TYR A 315 6.95 -13.79 -1.81
CA TYR A 315 7.72 -12.77 -1.11
C TYR A 315 7.94 -11.53 -1.98
N PHE A 316 8.28 -10.42 -1.33
CA PHE A 316 8.71 -9.23 -2.03
C PHE A 316 10.21 -9.26 -2.26
N SER A 317 10.64 -9.21 -3.52
CA SER A 317 12.03 -9.02 -3.89
C SER A 317 12.32 -7.54 -4.14
N ASP A 318 13.59 -7.21 -4.40
CA ASP A 318 14.00 -5.85 -4.74
C ASP A 318 13.17 -5.27 -5.89
N LYS A 319 13.01 -3.93 -5.91
CA LYS A 319 12.34 -3.15 -6.97
C LYS A 319 10.84 -3.41 -7.13
N SER A 320 10.08 -3.51 -6.03
CA SER A 320 8.60 -3.59 -6.09
C SER A 320 8.07 -4.82 -6.84
N VAL A 321 8.74 -5.96 -6.72
CA VAL A 321 8.32 -7.20 -7.39
C VAL A 321 7.76 -8.18 -6.37
N LEU A 322 6.54 -8.68 -6.62
CA LEU A 322 5.99 -9.86 -5.95
C LEU A 322 6.52 -11.11 -6.67
N THR A 323 7.41 -11.84 -6.00
CA THR A 323 7.91 -13.12 -6.50
C THR A 323 7.08 -14.27 -5.92
N GLN A 324 6.62 -15.14 -6.81
CA GLN A 324 5.95 -16.41 -6.51
C GLN A 324 6.88 -17.55 -6.92
N VAL A 325 7.08 -18.53 -6.05
CA VAL A 325 7.87 -19.73 -6.33
C VAL A 325 7.01 -20.94 -5.97
N THR A 326 6.81 -21.84 -6.93
CA THR A 326 6.12 -23.12 -6.69
C THR A 326 7.10 -24.26 -6.91
N PHE A 327 7.10 -25.21 -5.98
CA PHE A 327 7.77 -26.50 -6.07
C PHE A 327 6.73 -27.62 -6.13
#